data_AF-A0A0A9VX91-F1
#
_entry.id   AF-A0A0A9VX91-F1
#
_cell.length_a   1.000
_cell.length_b   1.000
_cell.length_c   1.000
_cell.angle_alpha   90.00
_cell.angle_beta   90.00
_cell.angle_gamma   90.00
#
_symmetry.space_group_name_H-M   'P 1'
#
loop_
_entity.id
_entity.type
_entity.pdbx_description
1 polymer ?
#
loop_
_entity_poly.entity_id
_entity_poly.type
_entity_poly.pdbx_seq_one_letter_code
_entity_poly.pdbx_strand_id
1 'polypeptide(L)'
;MASSCCKGMSLVLRMRLYVCTYSALNRHHCTDAQNPIPAPEQAAEFLQLYTAPSKVPGRALGDTTPSPAQLLVEEFLDDNLTQICFKRDVEQDITIVRTTTLLQCTPMELVQILYDAEMLPLWDIKVLSCSVVTEFSSTTDLIHLVYKSFSSVYKFRDLSLLRSIVPLTDGGYCILLYSVNHPSCPEHKDFTRCYFQPSGYIITPVGTRTFADTASDAQRDTALSIQGKSFCLLTNIVQSDKESVLVFALDLLSESQELLHSFSNLHSLLASTQAAQCQVQD
;
A
#
# COMPACT_ATOMS: atom_id res chain seq x y z
N MET A 1 4.17 19.19 37.63
CA MET A 1 2.94 18.47 37.26
C MET A 1 2.12 19.37 36.34
N ALA A 2 1.50 18.77 35.32
CA ALA A 2 0.65 19.35 34.27
C ALA A 2 1.36 20.11 33.12
N SER A 3 1.54 19.42 31.98
CA SER A 3 1.54 19.99 30.62
C SER A 3 1.70 18.88 29.56
N SER A 4 0.72 18.00 29.43
CA SER A 4 0.64 17.03 28.31
C SER A 4 -0.82 16.74 27.95
N CYS A 5 -1.56 17.74 27.49
CA CYS A 5 -2.90 17.53 26.96
C CYS A 5 -3.33 18.72 26.11
N CYS A 6 -2.71 18.95 24.96
CA CYS A 6 -3.17 19.93 23.94
C CYS A 6 -2.28 19.87 22.68
N LYS A 7 -2.21 18.72 21.99
CA LYS A 7 -1.68 18.65 20.60
C LYS A 7 -2.52 17.80 19.63
N GLY A 8 -3.53 17.06 20.11
CA GLY A 8 -4.37 16.19 19.27
C GLY A 8 -5.69 16.80 18.75
N MET A 9 -6.02 18.06 19.07
CA MET A 9 -7.37 18.62 18.76
C MET A 9 -7.47 19.42 17.45
N SER A 10 -6.37 19.64 16.71
CA SER A 10 -6.38 20.54 15.54
C SER A 10 -6.70 19.85 14.20
N LEU A 11 -6.36 18.56 14.05
CA LEU A 11 -6.51 17.83 12.78
C LEU A 11 -7.89 17.20 12.59
N VAL A 12 -8.47 16.65 13.66
CA VAL A 12 -9.83 16.07 13.68
C VAL A 12 -10.88 17.08 13.22
N LEU A 13 -10.70 18.37 13.53
CA LEU A 13 -11.63 19.42 13.13
C LEU A 13 -11.54 19.77 11.62
N ARG A 14 -10.37 19.61 10.99
CA ARG A 14 -10.16 19.98 9.57
C ARG A 14 -10.62 18.90 8.60
N MET A 15 -10.46 17.62 8.93
CA MET A 15 -11.02 16.54 8.10
C MET A 15 -12.53 16.35 8.29
N ARG A 16 -13.08 16.59 9.50
CA ARG A 16 -14.55 16.59 9.71
C ARG A 16 -15.29 17.63 8.86
N LEU A 17 -14.65 18.77 8.57
CA LEU A 17 -15.21 19.81 7.70
C LEU A 17 -15.18 19.42 6.21
N TYR A 18 -14.27 18.53 5.78
CA TYR A 18 -14.13 18.16 4.37
C TYR A 18 -15.08 17.05 3.92
N VAL A 19 -15.44 16.11 4.80
CA VAL A 19 -16.43 15.04 4.50
C VAL A 19 -17.83 15.61 4.20
N CYS A 20 -18.10 16.87 4.54
CA CYS A 20 -19.42 17.49 4.40
C CYS A 20 -19.65 18.28 3.11
N THR A 21 -18.66 18.49 2.23
CA THR A 21 -18.90 19.32 1.04
C THR A 21 -18.18 18.80 -0.20
N TYR A 22 -18.95 18.73 -1.28
CA TYR A 22 -18.57 18.64 -2.70
C TYR A 22 -18.60 17.29 -3.39
N SER A 23 -19.72 17.09 -4.08
CA SER A 23 -19.83 16.31 -5.30
C SER A 23 -19.31 17.10 -6.51
N ALA A 24 -18.73 16.36 -7.46
CA ALA A 24 -18.44 16.69 -8.85
C ALA A 24 -17.01 17.17 -9.18
N LEU A 25 -16.49 16.55 -10.25
CA LEU A 25 -15.28 16.85 -11.03
C LEU A 25 -13.97 16.21 -10.50
N ASN A 26 -13.63 15.04 -11.07
CA ASN A 26 -12.51 14.87 -12.02
C ASN A 26 -12.42 13.40 -12.48
N ARG A 27 -12.64 13.13 -13.78
CA ARG A 27 -12.65 11.79 -14.42
C ARG A 27 -11.49 11.63 -15.44
N HIS A 28 -10.33 12.23 -15.20
CA HIS A 28 -9.32 12.44 -16.26
C HIS A 28 -8.00 11.64 -16.14
N HIS A 29 -7.90 10.60 -15.31
CA HIS A 29 -6.63 9.86 -15.15
C HIS A 29 -6.67 8.35 -15.42
N CYS A 30 -7.75 7.81 -15.98
CA CYS A 30 -7.79 6.38 -16.35
C CYS A 30 -7.47 6.20 -17.83
N THR A 31 -6.55 5.28 -18.14
CA THR A 31 -6.26 4.88 -19.52
C THR A 31 -7.28 3.86 -20.02
N ASP A 32 -7.86 4.11 -21.19
CA ASP A 32 -8.68 3.13 -21.90
C ASP A 32 -7.74 2.06 -22.49
N ALA A 33 -7.61 0.91 -21.81
CA ALA A 33 -6.71 -0.14 -22.25
C ALA A 33 -7.45 -1.14 -23.14
N GLN A 34 -7.31 -1.02 -24.47
CA GLN A 34 -7.61 -2.10 -25.42
C GLN A 34 -6.49 -3.15 -25.51
N ASN A 35 -5.31 -2.89 -24.92
CA ASN A 35 -4.22 -3.85 -24.75
C ASN A 35 -3.43 -3.51 -23.46
N PRO A 36 -3.58 -4.31 -22.39
CA PRO A 36 -3.01 -3.99 -21.08
C PRO A 36 -1.76 -4.83 -20.84
N ILE A 37 -0.63 -4.44 -21.44
CA ILE A 37 0.66 -4.95 -20.98
C ILE A 37 1.34 -3.78 -20.28
N PRO A 38 1.48 -3.81 -18.94
CA PRO A 38 2.31 -2.83 -18.28
C PRO A 38 3.75 -3.11 -18.71
N ALA A 39 4.37 -2.16 -19.42
CA ALA A 39 5.72 -2.33 -19.91
C ALA A 39 6.70 -2.42 -18.73
N PRO A 40 7.81 -3.18 -18.85
CA PRO A 40 8.91 -3.17 -17.87
C PRO A 40 9.41 -1.76 -17.50
N GLU A 41 9.23 -0.80 -18.40
CA GLU A 41 9.52 0.62 -18.20
C GLU A 41 8.70 1.26 -17.07
N GLN A 42 7.42 0.90 -16.93
CA GLN A 42 6.56 1.39 -15.85
C GLN A 42 6.97 0.82 -14.48
N ALA A 43 7.51 -0.41 -14.46
CA ALA A 43 8.09 -0.99 -13.26
C ALA A 43 9.34 -0.22 -12.81
N ALA A 44 10.20 0.15 -13.77
CA ALA A 44 11.39 0.93 -13.49
C ALA A 44 11.06 2.34 -12.98
N GLU A 45 10.05 3.00 -13.56
CA GLU A 45 9.56 4.31 -13.10
C GLU A 45 8.95 4.23 -11.70
N PHE A 46 8.11 3.23 -11.44
CA PHE A 46 7.54 2.97 -10.11
C PHE A 46 8.64 2.72 -9.07
N LEU A 47 9.64 1.89 -9.37
CA LEU A 47 10.76 1.65 -8.47
C LEU A 47 11.57 2.93 -8.24
N GLN A 48 11.90 3.70 -9.29
CA GLN A 48 12.62 4.96 -9.15
C GLN A 48 11.90 5.97 -8.24
N LEU A 49 10.56 6.05 -8.35
CA LEU A 49 9.75 6.93 -7.50
C LEU A 49 9.82 6.56 -6.01
N TYR A 50 10.03 5.27 -5.68
CA TYR A 50 9.80 4.76 -4.32
C TYR A 50 11.00 4.10 -3.63
N THR A 51 12.05 3.77 -4.38
CA THR A 51 13.34 3.27 -3.85
C THR A 51 14.43 4.33 -3.84
N ALA A 52 14.21 5.51 -4.45
CA ALA A 52 15.13 6.62 -4.30
C ALA A 52 15.21 7.00 -2.81
N PRO A 53 16.42 7.12 -2.23
CA PRO A 53 16.55 7.59 -0.86
C PRO A 53 15.85 8.93 -0.76
N SER A 54 14.91 9.04 0.19
CA SER A 54 14.27 10.30 0.50
C SER A 54 15.39 11.28 0.81
N LYS A 55 15.73 12.14 -0.15
CA LYS A 55 16.60 13.28 0.11
C LYS A 55 15.79 14.21 0.99
N VAL A 56 15.75 13.91 2.29
CA VAL A 56 15.61 14.97 3.29
C VAL A 56 16.82 15.83 3.04
N PRO A 57 16.68 17.06 2.51
CA PRO A 57 17.84 17.91 2.30
C PRO A 57 18.41 18.14 3.69
N GLY A 58 19.60 17.59 3.94
CA GLY A 58 20.45 18.06 5.02
C GLY A 58 20.53 19.56 4.86
N ARG A 59 20.03 20.27 5.88
CA ARG A 59 19.86 21.71 5.92
C ARG A 59 21.21 22.38 5.64
N ALA A 60 21.48 22.71 4.38
CA ALA A 60 22.55 23.63 4.02
C ALA A 60 22.10 25.01 4.51
N LEU A 61 22.86 25.54 5.45
CA LEU A 61 22.64 26.86 6.03
C LEU A 61 22.91 27.92 4.95
N GLY A 62 21.85 28.40 4.30
CA GLY A 62 21.91 29.55 3.42
C GLY A 62 21.23 29.34 2.08
N ASP A 63 19.90 29.37 2.07
CA ASP A 63 19.18 30.10 1.02
C ASP A 63 17.74 30.38 1.46
N THR A 64 17.37 31.65 1.48
CA THR A 64 16.05 32.14 1.88
C THR A 64 15.14 32.18 0.66
N THR A 65 14.37 31.12 0.42
CA THR A 65 12.97 31.15 -0.06
C THR A 65 12.47 29.70 -0.26
N PRO A 66 11.52 29.20 0.54
CA PRO A 66 10.90 27.90 0.26
C PRO A 66 9.94 28.04 -0.93
N SER A 67 10.21 27.30 -2.01
CA SER A 67 9.20 26.99 -3.03
C SER A 67 8.06 26.21 -2.36
N PRO A 68 6.78 26.54 -2.61
CA PRO A 68 5.65 26.02 -1.86
C PRO A 68 5.24 24.60 -2.31
N ALA A 69 6.18 23.68 -2.44
CA ALA A 69 5.87 22.24 -2.46
C ALA A 69 5.57 21.80 -1.03
N GLN A 70 4.37 22.15 -0.54
CA GLN A 70 3.92 21.82 0.81
C GLN A 70 3.57 20.33 0.90
N LEU A 71 4.60 19.50 1.06
CA LEU A 71 4.53 18.20 1.73
C LEU A 71 3.94 18.41 3.12
N LEU A 72 2.69 18.03 3.32
CA LEU A 72 2.03 18.20 4.61
C LEU A 72 1.53 16.86 5.12
N VAL A 73 2.02 16.53 6.32
CA VAL A 73 1.60 15.46 7.23
C VAL A 73 2.18 14.08 6.89
N GLU A 74 3.31 13.76 7.53
CA GLU A 74 3.73 12.37 7.79
C GLU A 74 3.24 12.02 9.20
N GLU A 75 2.26 11.12 9.31
CA GLU A 75 1.91 10.47 10.57
C GLU A 75 2.35 9.01 10.52
N PHE A 76 2.72 8.50 11.69
CA PHE A 76 3.25 7.16 11.86
C PHE A 76 2.31 6.33 12.73
N LEU A 77 1.89 5.18 12.21
CA LEU A 77 1.39 4.06 13.01
C LEU A 77 2.51 3.01 13.02
N ASP A 78 2.91 2.58 14.22
CA ASP A 78 4.02 1.63 14.42
C ASP A 78 3.67 0.60 15.50
N ASP A 79 3.84 -0.69 15.18
CA ASP A 79 3.72 -1.83 16.10
C ASP A 79 5.05 -2.60 16.30
N ASN A 80 6.18 -1.96 16.02
CA ASN A 80 7.58 -2.44 15.96
C ASN A 80 7.97 -3.20 14.69
N LEU A 81 7.00 -3.74 13.93
CA LEU A 81 7.28 -4.49 12.69
C LEU A 81 6.70 -3.81 11.47
N THR A 82 5.56 -3.13 11.62
CA THR A 82 4.84 -2.44 10.55
C THR A 82 4.86 -0.94 10.78
N GLN A 83 5.39 -0.20 9.82
CA GLN A 83 5.35 1.26 9.76
C GLN A 83 4.39 1.70 8.66
N ILE A 84 3.38 2.49 9.00
CA ILE A 84 2.52 3.16 8.02
C ILE A 84 2.86 4.65 8.03
N CYS A 85 3.16 5.20 6.86
CA CYS A 85 3.24 6.63 6.64
C CYS A 85 2.33 7.03 5.48
N PHE A 86 1.83 8.25 5.53
CA PHE A 86 1.11 8.83 4.40
C PHE A 86 1.64 10.21 4.08
N LYS A 87 1.39 10.63 2.85
CA LYS A 87 1.77 11.93 2.33
C LYS A 87 0.66 12.39 1.39
N ARG A 88 0.24 13.64 1.50
CA ARG A 88 -0.63 14.28 0.51
C ARG A 88 0.19 15.20 -0.40
N ASP A 89 0.06 14.99 -1.70
CA ASP A 89 0.43 15.95 -2.73
C ASP A 89 -0.76 16.87 -2.98
N VAL A 90 -0.63 18.14 -2.59
CA VAL A 90 -1.71 19.14 -2.70
C VAL A 90 -1.88 19.63 -4.14
N GLU A 91 -0.81 19.62 -4.96
CA GLU A 91 -0.85 20.12 -6.32
C GLU A 91 -1.55 19.12 -7.25
N GLN A 92 -1.26 17.84 -7.05
CA GLN A 92 -1.83 16.75 -7.85
C GLN A 92 -3.10 16.15 -7.22
N ASP A 93 -3.46 16.59 -6.01
CA ASP A 93 -4.58 16.07 -5.21
C ASP A 93 -4.51 14.54 -5.02
N ILE A 94 -3.28 14.04 -4.80
CA ILE A 94 -2.97 12.62 -4.59
C ILE A 94 -2.64 12.40 -3.12
N THR A 95 -3.20 11.35 -2.53
CA THR A 95 -2.73 10.82 -1.25
C THR A 95 -1.97 9.53 -1.49
N ILE A 96 -0.72 9.52 -1.03
CA ILE A 96 0.16 8.35 -1.05
C ILE A 96 0.15 7.75 0.35
N VAL A 97 -0.26 6.50 0.46
CA VAL A 97 -0.14 5.69 1.67
C VAL A 97 0.97 4.67 1.43
N ARG A 98 1.98 4.67 2.30
CA ARG A 98 3.08 3.70 2.27
C ARG A 98 3.04 2.88 3.55
N THR A 99 2.99 1.57 3.40
CA THR A 99 3.12 0.64 4.53
C THR A 99 4.35 -0.23 4.33
N THR A 100 5.23 -0.23 5.31
CA THR A 100 6.47 -1.02 5.30
C THR A 100 6.42 -2.02 6.44
N THR A 101 6.53 -3.32 6.17
CA THR A 101 6.53 -4.35 7.20
C THR A 101 7.61 -5.40 6.96
N LEU A 102 8.26 -5.84 8.03
CA LEU A 102 9.24 -6.93 7.99
C LEU A 102 8.53 -8.27 8.18
N LEU A 103 8.70 -9.20 7.25
CA LEU A 103 8.05 -10.51 7.29
C LEU A 103 9.09 -11.63 7.28
N GLN A 104 8.88 -12.65 8.10
CA GLN A 104 9.75 -13.83 8.18
C GLN A 104 9.34 -14.85 7.11
N CYS A 105 9.67 -14.57 5.85
CA CYS A 105 9.37 -15.43 4.71
C CYS A 105 10.36 -15.19 3.56
N THR A 106 10.32 -16.05 2.55
CA THR A 106 11.00 -15.85 1.28
C THR A 106 10.19 -14.91 0.37
N PRO A 107 10.82 -14.22 -0.60
CA PRO A 107 10.09 -13.35 -1.51
C PRO A 107 9.00 -14.06 -2.29
N MET A 108 9.22 -15.33 -2.67
CA MET A 108 8.26 -16.12 -3.44
C MET A 108 7.03 -16.49 -2.62
N GLU A 109 7.19 -16.90 -1.36
CA GLU A 109 6.03 -17.18 -0.47
C GLU A 109 5.15 -15.94 -0.33
N LEU A 110 5.76 -14.76 -0.24
CA LEU A 110 5.03 -13.52 -0.15
C LEU A 110 4.32 -13.16 -1.46
N VAL A 111 4.97 -13.34 -2.62
CA VAL A 111 4.32 -13.18 -3.93
C VAL A 111 3.09 -14.09 -4.05
N GLN A 112 3.20 -15.35 -3.63
CA GLN A 112 2.09 -16.30 -3.70
C GLN A 112 0.88 -15.81 -2.90
N ILE A 113 1.09 -15.33 -1.67
CA ILE A 113 -0.01 -14.80 -0.83
C ILE A 113 -0.59 -13.50 -1.37
N LEU A 114 0.25 -12.58 -1.85
CA LEU A 114 -0.22 -11.26 -2.35
C LEU A 114 -0.88 -11.35 -3.73
N TYR A 115 -0.48 -12.32 -4.55
CA TYR A 115 -1.04 -12.52 -5.89
C TYR A 115 -2.29 -13.39 -5.87
N ASP A 116 -2.48 -14.24 -4.86
CA ASP A 116 -3.68 -15.05 -4.74
C ASP A 116 -4.90 -14.20 -4.35
N ALA A 117 -5.90 -14.17 -5.25
CA ALA A 117 -7.13 -13.41 -5.07
C ALA A 117 -7.99 -13.97 -3.92
N GLU A 118 -7.93 -15.26 -3.63
CA GLU A 118 -8.67 -15.88 -2.52
C GLU A 118 -8.03 -15.58 -1.18
N MET A 119 -6.70 -15.36 -1.15
CA MET A 119 -5.96 -15.06 0.08
C MET A 119 -6.08 -13.59 0.48
N LEU A 120 -6.26 -12.68 -0.49
CA LEU A 120 -6.29 -11.23 -0.22
C LEU A 120 -7.33 -10.82 0.85
N PRO A 121 -8.61 -11.27 0.80
CA PRO A 121 -9.59 -10.93 1.83
C PRO A 121 -9.34 -11.60 3.20
N LEU A 122 -8.49 -12.64 3.25
CA LEU A 122 -8.17 -13.33 4.51
C LEU A 122 -7.23 -12.51 5.39
N TRP A 123 -6.30 -11.78 4.77
CA TRP A 123 -5.36 -10.95 5.50
C TRP A 123 -5.74 -9.47 5.46
N ASP A 124 -6.18 -8.92 4.33
CA ASP A 124 -6.60 -7.52 4.26
C ASP A 124 -8.06 -7.36 4.69
N ILE A 125 -8.28 -6.97 5.94
CA ILE A 125 -9.63 -6.87 6.51
C ILE A 125 -10.49 -5.78 5.87
N LYS A 126 -9.88 -4.87 5.11
CA LYS A 126 -10.61 -3.85 4.34
C LYS A 126 -11.15 -4.42 3.04
N VAL A 127 -10.52 -5.45 2.49
CA VAL A 127 -10.97 -6.12 1.28
C VAL A 127 -12.17 -6.98 1.62
N LEU A 128 -13.24 -6.82 0.85
CA LEU A 128 -14.43 -7.65 0.90
C LEU A 128 -14.29 -8.86 -0.03
N SER A 129 -13.77 -8.63 -1.23
CA SER A 129 -13.57 -9.68 -2.23
C SER A 129 -12.52 -9.25 -3.26
N CYS A 130 -11.80 -10.22 -3.80
CA CYS A 130 -10.95 -10.06 -4.97
C CYS A 130 -11.28 -11.18 -5.95
N SER A 131 -11.32 -10.89 -7.24
CA SER A 131 -11.53 -11.90 -8.27
C SER A 131 -10.70 -11.58 -9.50
N VAL A 132 -10.15 -12.62 -10.13
CA VAL A 132 -9.48 -12.50 -11.42
C VAL A 132 -10.56 -12.44 -12.51
N VAL A 133 -10.60 -11.33 -13.23
CA VAL A 133 -11.57 -11.08 -14.31
C VAL A 133 -11.05 -11.61 -15.64
N THR A 134 -9.76 -11.40 -15.92
CA THR A 134 -9.13 -11.82 -17.16
C THR A 134 -7.63 -12.01 -16.93
N GLU A 135 -7.10 -13.16 -17.32
CA GLU A 135 -5.66 -13.39 -17.33
C GLU A 135 -5.09 -13.01 -18.70
N PHE A 136 -4.05 -12.17 -18.72
CA PHE A 136 -3.36 -11.79 -19.96
C PHE A 136 -2.07 -12.58 -20.15
N SER A 137 -1.41 -12.97 -19.05
CA SER A 137 -0.23 -13.82 -19.03
C SER A 137 -0.10 -14.52 -17.67
N SER A 138 0.93 -15.36 -17.52
CA SER A 138 1.25 -16.00 -16.23
C SER A 138 1.70 -15.01 -15.14
N THR A 139 1.95 -13.75 -15.49
CA THR A 139 2.42 -12.71 -14.56
C THR A 139 1.54 -11.47 -14.58
N THR A 140 0.49 -11.43 -15.40
CA THR A 140 -0.32 -10.23 -15.61
C THR A 140 -1.79 -10.58 -15.77
N ASP A 141 -2.62 -9.98 -14.92
CA ASP A 141 -4.06 -10.21 -14.87
C ASP A 141 -4.84 -8.92 -14.60
N LEU A 142 -6.10 -8.91 -15.02
CA LEU A 142 -7.10 -7.94 -14.61
C LEU A 142 -7.83 -8.50 -13.38
N ILE A 143 -7.80 -7.77 -12.27
CA ILE A 143 -8.54 -8.12 -11.07
C ILE A 143 -9.64 -7.09 -10.78
N HIS A 144 -10.74 -7.59 -10.23
CA HIS A 144 -11.79 -6.78 -9.61
C HIS A 144 -11.64 -6.87 -8.10
N LEU A 145 -11.34 -5.73 -7.47
CA LEU A 145 -11.09 -5.63 -6.05
C LEU A 145 -12.17 -4.78 -5.38
N VAL A 146 -12.82 -5.31 -4.35
CA VAL A 146 -13.89 -4.62 -3.63
C VAL A 146 -13.46 -4.36 -2.20
N TYR A 147 -13.52 -3.10 -1.79
CA TYR A 147 -13.27 -2.63 -0.43
C TYR A 147 -14.58 -2.36 0.31
N LYS A 148 -14.54 -2.62 1.62
CA LYS A 148 -15.53 -2.12 2.57
C LYS A 148 -15.54 -0.60 2.52
N SER A 149 -16.72 -0.02 2.62
CA SER A 149 -16.88 1.43 2.65
C SER A 149 -17.35 1.86 4.02
N PHE A 150 -16.54 2.69 4.67
CA PHE A 150 -16.95 3.37 5.91
C PHE A 150 -18.02 4.44 5.62
N SER A 151 -17.93 5.12 4.48
CA SER A 151 -18.79 6.26 4.15
C SER A 151 -20.26 5.89 3.91
N SER A 152 -20.56 4.62 3.67
CA SER A 152 -21.93 4.12 3.52
C SER A 152 -21.98 2.62 3.71
N VAL A 153 -22.92 2.15 4.54
CA VAL A 153 -23.23 0.72 4.71
C VAL A 153 -23.77 0.09 3.42
N TYR A 154 -24.24 0.91 2.47
CA TYR A 154 -24.93 0.46 1.25
C TYR A 154 -24.13 0.66 -0.04
N LYS A 155 -22.93 1.26 0.01
CA LYS A 155 -22.12 1.51 -1.17
C LYS A 155 -20.68 1.13 -0.92
N PHE A 156 -20.28 -0.02 -1.46
CA PHE A 156 -18.88 -0.47 -1.44
C PHE A 156 -18.07 0.29 -2.49
N ARG A 157 -16.74 0.19 -2.37
CA ARG A 157 -15.81 0.80 -3.32
C ARG A 157 -15.14 -0.30 -4.12
N ASP A 158 -15.12 -0.19 -5.43
CA ASP A 158 -14.48 -1.19 -6.28
C ASP A 158 -13.35 -0.60 -7.11
N LEU A 159 -12.40 -1.44 -7.50
CA LEU A 159 -11.34 -1.12 -8.43
C LEU A 159 -11.25 -2.20 -9.51
N SER A 160 -10.96 -1.75 -10.72
CA SER A 160 -10.55 -2.58 -11.85
C SER A 160 -9.05 -2.36 -12.02
N LEU A 161 -8.24 -3.32 -11.57
CA LEU A 161 -6.78 -3.18 -11.51
C LEU A 161 -6.11 -4.11 -12.51
N LEU A 162 -5.24 -3.55 -13.33
CA LEU A 162 -4.21 -4.33 -13.99
C LEU A 162 -3.12 -4.61 -12.97
N ARG A 163 -2.87 -5.90 -12.72
CA ARG A 163 -1.87 -6.37 -11.77
C ARG A 163 -0.77 -7.12 -12.51
N SER A 164 0.50 -6.81 -12.20
CA SER A 164 1.63 -7.50 -12.83
C SER A 164 2.76 -7.78 -11.86
N ILE A 165 3.28 -9.01 -11.88
CA ILE A 165 4.48 -9.41 -11.13
C ILE A 165 5.72 -9.15 -11.99
N VAL A 166 6.72 -8.49 -11.41
CA VAL A 166 8.00 -8.18 -12.05
C VAL A 166 9.14 -8.63 -11.13
N PRO A 167 9.95 -9.62 -11.53
CA PRO A 167 11.15 -10.00 -10.78
C PRO A 167 12.18 -8.86 -10.76
N LEU A 168 12.88 -8.69 -9.64
CA LEU A 168 13.91 -7.68 -9.46
C LEU A 168 15.32 -8.32 -9.47
N THR A 169 16.33 -7.51 -9.77
CA THR A 169 17.72 -7.97 -9.88
C THR A 169 18.33 -8.40 -8.54
N ASP A 170 17.76 -7.95 -7.42
CA ASP A 170 18.19 -8.29 -6.06
C ASP A 170 17.56 -9.61 -5.54
N GLY A 171 16.79 -10.31 -6.38
CA GLY A 171 16.03 -11.51 -5.98
C GLY A 171 14.67 -11.21 -5.36
N GLY A 172 14.29 -9.93 -5.29
CA GLY A 172 12.96 -9.47 -4.91
C GLY A 172 11.96 -9.48 -6.05
N TYR A 173 10.78 -8.93 -5.76
CA TYR A 173 9.69 -8.80 -6.71
C TYR A 173 8.99 -7.45 -6.54
N CYS A 174 8.43 -6.95 -7.62
CA CYS A 174 7.45 -5.87 -7.59
C CYS A 174 6.11 -6.40 -8.10
N ILE A 175 5.03 -6.12 -7.40
CA ILE A 175 3.66 -6.35 -7.89
C ILE A 175 3.07 -4.99 -8.17
N LEU A 176 2.95 -4.63 -9.44
CA LEU A 176 2.38 -3.37 -9.88
C LEU A 176 0.87 -3.47 -9.94
N LEU A 177 0.19 -2.40 -9.50
CA LEU A 177 -1.25 -2.23 -9.56
C LEU A 177 -1.55 -0.88 -10.21
N TYR A 178 -2.39 -0.88 -11.23
CA TYR A 178 -2.85 0.35 -11.86
C TYR A 178 -4.30 0.23 -12.30
N SER A 179 -5.10 1.27 -12.04
CA SER A 179 -6.53 1.26 -12.39
C SER A 179 -6.77 1.44 -13.88
N VAL A 180 -7.52 0.51 -14.47
CA VAL A 180 -7.85 0.50 -15.90
C VAL A 180 -9.36 0.42 -16.11
N ASN A 181 -9.84 1.14 -17.13
CA ASN A 181 -11.19 0.98 -17.64
C ASN A 181 -11.18 -0.15 -18.66
N HIS A 182 -11.70 -1.32 -18.28
CA HIS A 182 -11.72 -2.49 -19.13
C HIS A 182 -13.15 -2.98 -19.38
N PRO A 183 -13.54 -3.32 -20.63
CA PRO A 183 -14.89 -3.78 -20.94
C PRO A 183 -15.34 -5.01 -20.13
N SER A 184 -14.39 -5.90 -19.77
CA SER A 184 -14.68 -7.08 -18.93
C SER A 184 -14.90 -6.74 -17.45
N CYS A 185 -14.54 -5.54 -16.99
CA CYS A 185 -14.76 -5.07 -15.62
C CYS A 185 -15.46 -3.69 -15.61
N PRO A 186 -16.69 -3.60 -16.13
CA PRO A 186 -17.42 -2.35 -16.25
C PRO A 186 -17.77 -1.78 -14.86
N GLU A 187 -17.99 -0.47 -14.78
CA GLU A 187 -18.51 0.16 -13.56
C GLU A 187 -19.91 -0.37 -13.23
N HIS A 188 -20.15 -0.69 -11.96
CA HIS A 188 -21.47 -1.13 -11.48
C HIS A 188 -22.08 -0.07 -10.57
N LYS A 189 -23.39 0.17 -10.71
CA LYS A 189 -24.12 1.16 -9.91
C LYS A 189 -24.11 0.92 -8.39
N ASP A 190 -23.85 -0.32 -7.99
CA ASP A 190 -23.81 -0.73 -6.58
C ASP A 190 -22.45 -0.41 -5.93
N PHE A 191 -21.45 -0.05 -6.75
CA PHE A 191 -20.12 0.33 -6.32
C PHE A 191 -19.81 1.78 -6.66
N THR A 192 -18.99 2.41 -5.83
CA THR A 192 -18.28 3.63 -6.19
C THR A 192 -16.92 3.23 -6.76
N ARG A 193 -16.75 3.33 -8.09
CA ARG A 193 -15.47 3.05 -8.75
C ARG A 193 -14.38 3.98 -8.24
N CYS A 194 -13.35 3.39 -7.68
CA CYS A 194 -12.14 4.04 -7.22
C CYS A 194 -11.01 3.86 -8.24
N TYR A 195 -10.05 4.76 -8.19
CA TYR A 195 -8.93 4.84 -9.10
C TYR A 195 -7.64 5.00 -8.32
N PHE A 196 -6.78 4.01 -8.44
CA PHE A 196 -5.39 4.07 -8.01
C PHE A 196 -4.51 4.46 -9.20
N GLN A 197 -3.66 5.46 -8.96
CA GLN A 197 -2.48 5.70 -9.77
C GLN A 197 -1.46 4.57 -9.54
N PRO A 198 -0.30 4.51 -10.24
CA PRO A 198 0.64 3.40 -10.10
C PRO A 198 0.95 3.09 -8.63
N SER A 199 0.48 1.93 -8.19
CA SER A 199 0.49 1.46 -6.80
C SER A 199 1.03 0.04 -6.78
N GLY A 200 1.14 -0.57 -5.61
CA GLY A 200 1.48 -1.98 -5.51
C GLY A 200 2.43 -2.30 -4.38
N TYR A 201 3.17 -3.39 -4.56
CA TYR A 201 4.04 -3.96 -3.55
C TYR A 201 5.47 -4.04 -4.08
N ILE A 202 6.44 -3.70 -3.22
CA ILE A 202 7.86 -3.98 -3.41
C ILE A 202 8.27 -4.98 -2.34
N ILE A 203 8.78 -6.12 -2.77
CA ILE A 203 9.22 -7.22 -1.92
C ILE A 203 10.72 -7.30 -2.03
N THR A 204 11.42 -6.85 -0.99
CA THR A 204 12.88 -6.81 -0.96
C THR A 204 13.40 -7.93 -0.06
N PRO A 205 14.22 -8.87 -0.58
CA PRO A 205 14.83 -9.89 0.25
C PRO A 205 15.79 -9.23 1.22
N VAL A 206 15.71 -9.67 2.46
CA VAL A 206 16.58 -9.19 3.53
C VAL A 206 17.73 -10.17 3.67
N GLY A 207 18.89 -9.78 3.15
CA GLY A 207 20.13 -10.43 3.54
C GLY A 207 20.44 -10.10 5.00
N THR A 208 21.15 -10.98 5.69
CA THR A 208 21.64 -10.75 7.06
C THR A 208 22.54 -9.51 7.23
N ARG A 209 22.79 -8.72 6.17
CA ARG A 209 23.65 -7.52 6.14
C ARG A 209 23.02 -6.24 5.57
N THR A 210 22.00 -6.30 4.70
CA THR A 210 21.43 -5.11 4.02
C THR A 210 20.33 -4.41 4.79
N PHE A 211 19.82 -5.02 5.86
CA PHE A 211 18.74 -4.50 6.69
C PHE A 211 19.10 -3.25 7.52
N ALA A 212 20.39 -2.91 7.60
CA ALA A 212 20.90 -1.85 8.45
C ALA A 212 20.54 -0.42 7.97
N ASP A 213 20.19 -0.21 6.69
CA ASP A 213 20.09 1.15 6.16
C ASP A 213 18.66 1.71 6.08
N THR A 214 17.63 0.85 6.05
CA THR A 214 16.22 1.29 5.85
C THR A 214 15.23 0.82 6.90
N ALA A 215 15.58 -0.17 7.73
CA ALA A 215 14.71 -0.68 8.78
C ALA A 215 14.82 0.16 10.07
N SER A 216 13.76 0.18 10.88
CA SER A 216 13.82 0.74 12.24
C SER A 216 14.76 -0.10 13.11
N ASP A 217 15.28 0.47 14.19
CA ASP A 217 16.17 -0.25 15.11
C ASP A 217 15.52 -1.52 15.68
N ALA A 218 14.20 -1.48 15.96
CA ALA A 218 13.42 -2.64 16.40
C ALA A 218 13.34 -3.77 15.35
N GLN A 219 13.19 -3.41 14.07
CA GLN A 219 13.17 -4.36 12.97
C GLN A 219 14.56 -5.01 12.78
N ARG A 220 15.65 -4.26 12.96
CA ARG A 220 17.03 -4.78 12.90
C ARG A 220 17.33 -5.76 14.02
N ASP A 221 17.00 -5.39 15.26
CA ASP A 221 17.21 -6.24 16.44
C ASP A 221 16.46 -7.58 16.30
N THR A 222 15.23 -7.52 15.77
CA THR A 222 14.43 -8.72 15.48
C THR A 222 15.10 -9.61 14.43
N ALA A 223 15.52 -9.05 13.29
CA ALA A 223 16.16 -9.80 12.20
C ALA A 223 17.51 -10.43 12.62
N LEU A 224 18.31 -9.75 13.44
CA LEU A 224 19.61 -10.24 13.92
C LEU A 224 19.49 -11.36 14.96
N SER A 225 18.38 -11.41 15.72
CA SER A 225 18.17 -12.41 16.77
C SER A 225 17.83 -13.81 16.26
N ILE A 226 17.46 -13.96 14.97
CA ILE A 226 16.91 -15.20 14.40
C ILE A 226 17.82 -15.72 13.28
N GLN A 227 18.89 -16.43 13.65
CA GLN A 227 19.76 -17.12 12.68
C GLN A 227 19.00 -18.24 11.94
N GLY A 228 19.14 -18.31 10.62
CA GLY A 228 18.68 -19.43 9.79
C GLY A 228 17.30 -19.28 9.12
N LYS A 229 16.63 -18.14 9.27
CA LYS A 229 15.34 -17.85 8.62
C LYS A 229 15.47 -16.74 7.57
N SER A 230 14.75 -16.87 6.45
CA SER A 230 14.65 -15.83 5.41
C SER A 230 13.68 -14.74 5.85
N PHE A 231 14.02 -13.50 5.54
CA PHE A 231 13.21 -12.32 5.81
C PHE A 231 12.99 -11.51 4.54
N CYS A 232 11.87 -10.80 4.48
CA CYS A 232 11.53 -9.86 3.41
C CYS A 232 11.02 -8.56 4.00
N LEU A 233 11.40 -7.43 3.38
CA LEU A 233 10.76 -6.16 3.59
C LEU A 233 9.65 -6.00 2.55
N LEU A 234 8.40 -5.92 3.01
CA LEU A 234 7.26 -5.59 2.17
C LEU A 234 7.00 -4.10 2.25
N THR A 235 7.04 -3.41 1.11
CA THR A 235 6.60 -2.02 0.98
C THR A 235 5.34 -1.97 0.10
N ASN A 236 4.17 -1.77 0.70
CA ASN A 236 2.94 -1.44 -0.01
C ASN A 236 2.90 0.08 -0.25
N ILE A 237 2.61 0.50 -1.48
CA ILE A 237 2.39 1.89 -1.85
C ILE A 237 1.04 1.99 -2.55
N VAL A 238 0.15 2.83 -2.02
CA VAL A 238 -1.13 3.15 -2.63
C VAL A 238 -1.20 4.64 -2.93
N GLN A 239 -1.31 4.96 -4.21
CA GLN A 239 -1.55 6.31 -4.71
C GLN A 239 -3.02 6.47 -5.08
N SER A 240 -3.72 7.33 -4.36
CA SER A 240 -5.17 7.48 -4.46
C SER A 240 -5.56 8.94 -4.68
N ASP A 241 -6.57 9.16 -5.52
CA ASP A 241 -7.19 10.48 -5.62
C ASP A 241 -8.06 10.78 -4.37
N LYS A 242 -8.63 11.99 -4.32
CA LYS A 242 -9.49 12.44 -3.23
C LYS A 242 -10.70 11.56 -2.91
N GLU A 243 -11.20 10.79 -3.89
CA GLU A 243 -12.35 9.90 -3.68
C GLU A 243 -11.90 8.51 -3.24
N SER A 244 -10.77 8.04 -3.77
CA SER A 244 -10.23 6.70 -3.56
C SER A 244 -9.50 6.59 -2.23
N VAL A 245 -8.94 7.70 -1.72
CA VAL A 245 -8.35 7.76 -0.37
C VAL A 245 -9.36 7.43 0.73
N LEU A 246 -10.66 7.55 0.45
CA LEU A 246 -11.73 7.22 1.40
C LEU A 246 -11.77 5.73 1.78
N VAL A 247 -11.07 4.85 1.05
CA VAL A 247 -10.80 3.46 1.47
C VAL A 247 -9.99 3.41 2.77
N PHE A 248 -9.09 4.37 2.98
CA PHE A 248 -8.18 4.44 4.13
C PHE A 248 -8.52 5.56 5.10
N ALA A 249 -9.55 6.37 4.83
CA ALA A 249 -9.81 7.61 5.56
C ALA A 249 -9.87 7.44 7.09
N LEU A 250 -10.48 6.36 7.59
CA LEU A 250 -10.54 6.13 9.03
C LEU A 250 -9.17 5.89 9.67
N ASP A 251 -8.28 5.15 9.01
CA ASP A 251 -6.92 4.91 9.50
C ASP A 251 -6.11 6.20 9.45
N LEU A 252 -6.25 6.97 8.37
CA LEU A 252 -5.61 8.29 8.22
C LEU A 252 -6.11 9.30 9.26
N LEU A 253 -7.33 9.11 9.77
CA LEU A 253 -7.92 9.92 10.84
C LEU A 253 -7.56 9.43 12.24
N SER A 254 -6.80 8.33 12.35
CA SER A 254 -6.59 7.61 13.61
C SER A 254 -7.92 7.19 14.29
N GLU A 255 -9.00 7.06 13.53
CA GLU A 255 -10.31 6.56 13.99
C GLU A 255 -10.42 5.04 13.84
N SER A 256 -9.48 4.42 13.11
CA SER A 256 -9.35 2.97 12.94
C SER A 256 -7.88 2.54 12.93
N GLN A 257 -7.64 1.26 13.18
CA GLN A 257 -6.35 0.60 13.02
C GLN A 257 -6.46 -0.59 12.05
N GLU A 258 -7.47 -0.60 11.20
CA GLU A 258 -7.74 -1.71 10.30
C GLU A 258 -6.59 -1.98 9.33
N LEU A 259 -5.93 -0.93 8.84
CA LEU A 259 -4.76 -1.08 7.97
C LEU A 259 -3.62 -1.80 8.69
N LEU A 260 -3.36 -1.43 9.96
CA LEU A 260 -2.36 -2.09 10.79
C LEU A 260 -2.76 -3.56 11.06
N HIS A 261 -4.03 -3.81 11.39
CA HIS A 261 -4.55 -5.15 11.58
C HIS A 261 -4.45 -6.02 10.32
N SER A 262 -4.63 -5.45 9.12
CA SER A 262 -4.43 -6.18 7.86
C SER A 262 -3.02 -6.77 7.78
N PHE A 263 -1.98 -5.98 8.10
CA PHE A 263 -0.61 -6.47 8.09
C PHE A 263 -0.32 -7.44 9.25
N SER A 264 -0.93 -7.25 10.44
CA SER A 264 -0.87 -8.22 11.53
C SER A 264 -1.47 -9.59 11.15
N ASN A 265 -2.57 -9.58 10.38
CA ASN A 265 -3.14 -10.81 9.83
C ASN A 265 -2.23 -11.46 8.79
N LEU A 266 -1.55 -10.67 7.96
CA LEU A 266 -0.58 -11.19 6.99
C LEU A 266 0.58 -11.91 7.69
N HIS A 267 1.09 -11.36 8.80
CA HIS A 267 2.07 -12.04 9.67
C HIS A 267 1.54 -13.37 10.17
N SER A 268 0.32 -13.38 10.70
CA SER A 268 -0.31 -14.59 11.25
C SER A 268 -0.55 -15.67 10.19
N LEU A 269 -0.99 -15.24 9.00
CA LEU A 269 -1.23 -16.10 7.85
C LEU A 269 0.05 -16.79 7.37
N LEU A 270 1.14 -16.03 7.25
CA LEU A 270 2.46 -16.57 6.92
C LEU A 270 2.95 -17.59 7.95
N ALA A 271 2.83 -17.28 9.24
CA ALA A 271 3.20 -18.20 10.31
C ALA A 271 2.40 -19.51 10.26
N SER A 272 1.09 -19.43 10.00
CA SER A 272 0.23 -20.61 9.89
C SER A 272 0.55 -21.47 8.66
N THR A 273 0.86 -20.84 7.52
CA THR A 273 1.21 -21.52 6.27
C THR A 273 2.52 -22.28 6.43
N GLN A 274 3.52 -21.68 7.08
CA GLN A 274 4.79 -22.32 7.39
C GLN A 274 4.64 -23.49 8.37
N ALA A 275 3.82 -23.33 9.41
CA ALA A 275 3.56 -24.41 10.37
C ALA A 275 2.89 -25.63 9.71
N ALA A 276 1.94 -25.39 8.79
CA ALA A 276 1.28 -26.46 8.04
C ALA A 276 2.25 -27.20 7.11
N GLN A 277 3.19 -26.50 6.47
CA GLN A 277 4.21 -27.11 5.61
C GLN A 277 5.19 -28.01 6.38
N CYS A 278 5.56 -27.63 7.60
CA CYS A 278 6.42 -28.48 8.45
C CYS A 278 5.73 -29.80 8.84
N GLN A 279 4.41 -29.81 9.06
CA GLN A 279 3.68 -31.02 9.47
C GLN A 279 3.45 -32.03 8.33
N VAL A 280 3.59 -31.62 7.08
CA VAL A 280 3.42 -32.50 5.90
C VAL A 280 4.73 -33.22 5.53
N GLN A 281 5.86 -32.79 6.11
CA GLN A 281 7.19 -33.35 5.84
C GLN A 281 7.64 -34.42 6.87
N ASP A 282 6.83 -34.69 7.90
CA ASP A 282 7.01 -35.75 8.90
C ASP A 282 6.13 -36.98 8.61
#